data_AF-A0A939JF71-F1
#
_entry.id   AF-A0A939JF71-F1
#
_cell.length_a   1.000
_cell.length_b   1.000
_cell.length_c   1.000
_cell.angle_alpha   90.00
_cell.angle_beta   90.00
_cell.angle_gamma   90.00
#
_symmetry.space_group_name_H-M   'P 1'
#
loop_
_entity.id
_entity.type
_entity.pdbx_description
1 polymer ?
#
loop_
_entity_poly.entity_id
_entity_poly.type
_entity_poly.pdbx_seq_one_letter_code
_entity_poly.pdbx_strand_id
1 'polypeptide(L)'
;MTETTRIKRIFRGAIQRGTGRAHLMMRDYPHINFSQEILKAAVTNYAYDPQCERSRGLYTVELINLSAQREKLTRQVLQKLVEQKDNTWGLDQLFEIARLLAQAGNQEARVAFYERLELGASPGYACVGMYEAVKLDGVEGMKRAAAVIGKFLAANPEETEHEWLLNYAQEHNPEVRVEEELAKAAQHNTHIAYYLTAVQATRQREAEMPPRPAAPGFEFIRNNIENRTRKHLSASIVEKLNRQQIRLLADAFLLETNRHRQEGYLLVFRHVKFPYGYEKLLALAQAPVRRTDRLVEHAVAALRFFKAPPIREFALTALTTSKEPWLYLDLLINHYRRGDHVLLTTLARQADSELAIENLASSFIRIYQKHKTKESQEPLRKIYHRMNCGMHRADVVETMIRNGVLPDKIREEIPFDSYYAVREAHASLAAATSRM
;
A
#
# COMPACT_ATOMS: atom_id res chain seq x y z
N MET A 1 -24.41 22.06 -15.99
CA MET A 1 -23.33 21.07 -16.27
C MET A 1 -23.85 20.13 -17.34
N THR A 2 -23.16 19.98 -18.48
CA THR A 2 -23.58 19.04 -19.53
C THR A 2 -23.45 17.59 -19.05
N GLU A 3 -24.20 16.69 -19.65
CA GLU A 3 -24.13 15.25 -19.35
C GLU A 3 -22.71 14.70 -19.55
N THR A 4 -22.03 15.09 -20.63
CA THR A 4 -20.63 14.74 -20.89
C THR A 4 -19.70 15.18 -19.74
N THR A 5 -19.86 16.40 -19.22
CA THR A 5 -19.04 16.88 -18.09
C THR A 5 -19.31 16.08 -16.82
N ARG A 6 -20.57 15.68 -16.58
CA ARG A 6 -20.92 14.81 -15.45
C ARG A 6 -20.23 13.44 -15.58
N ILE A 7 -20.29 12.84 -16.76
CA ILE A 7 -19.71 11.52 -17.04
C ILE A 7 -18.19 11.56 -16.87
N LYS A 8 -17.51 12.56 -17.45
CA LYS A 8 -16.06 12.75 -17.28
C LYS A 8 -15.65 12.91 -15.82
N ARG A 9 -16.44 13.64 -15.01
CA ARG A 9 -16.17 13.77 -13.57
C ARG A 9 -16.27 12.43 -12.84
N ILE A 10 -17.25 11.60 -13.19
CA ILE A 10 -17.41 10.26 -12.60
C ILE A 10 -16.24 9.35 -13.03
N PHE A 11 -15.88 9.38 -14.32
CA PHE A 11 -14.74 8.63 -14.86
C PHE A 11 -13.44 9.01 -14.15
N ARG A 12 -13.19 10.32 -13.97
CA ARG A 12 -12.03 10.83 -13.24
C ARG A 12 -11.93 10.26 -11.83
N GLY A 13 -13.05 10.22 -11.09
CA GLY A 13 -13.06 9.59 -9.78
C GLY A 13 -12.79 8.08 -9.84
N ALA A 14 -13.33 7.38 -10.85
CA ALA A 14 -13.14 5.94 -11.01
C ALA A 14 -11.68 5.57 -11.33
N ILE A 15 -11.05 6.27 -12.28
CA ILE A 15 -9.66 6.03 -12.67
C ILE A 15 -8.68 6.39 -11.54
N GLN A 16 -8.98 7.44 -10.77
CA GLN A 16 -8.19 7.80 -9.58
C GLN A 16 -8.27 6.74 -8.48
N ARG A 17 -9.44 6.16 -8.25
CA ARG A 17 -9.56 5.04 -7.29
C ARG A 17 -8.99 3.73 -7.82
N GLY A 18 -8.81 3.63 -9.14
CA GLY A 18 -8.34 2.42 -9.81
C GLY A 18 -9.41 1.32 -9.84
N THR A 19 -10.70 1.66 -9.82
CA THR A 19 -11.75 0.63 -9.94
C THR A 19 -12.05 0.32 -11.40
N GLY A 20 -12.57 -0.88 -11.67
CA GLY A 20 -12.97 -1.28 -13.01
C GLY A 20 -14.12 -0.46 -13.61
N ARG A 21 -14.77 0.39 -12.81
CA ARG A 21 -15.78 1.33 -13.31
C ARG A 21 -15.27 2.22 -14.44
N ALA A 22 -14.00 2.61 -14.42
CA ALA A 22 -13.43 3.41 -15.52
C ALA A 22 -13.49 2.62 -16.85
N HIS A 23 -13.12 1.35 -16.81
CA HIS A 23 -13.20 0.45 -17.96
C HIS A 23 -14.64 0.30 -18.46
N LEU A 24 -15.58 0.00 -17.56
CA LEU A 24 -17.01 -0.14 -17.92
C LEU A 24 -17.56 1.14 -18.53
N MET A 25 -17.22 2.31 -17.97
CA MET A 25 -17.66 3.60 -18.51
C MET A 25 -17.13 3.88 -19.93
N MET A 26 -15.91 3.45 -20.27
CA MET A 26 -15.42 3.59 -21.64
C MET A 26 -16.19 2.71 -22.63
N ARG A 27 -16.69 1.55 -22.18
CA ARG A 27 -17.57 0.69 -22.98
C ARG A 27 -18.97 1.27 -23.13
N ASP A 28 -19.52 1.83 -22.06
CA ASP A 28 -20.87 2.41 -22.05
C ASP A 28 -20.95 3.74 -22.82
N TYR A 29 -19.86 4.50 -22.85
CA TYR A 29 -19.80 5.83 -23.48
C TYR A 29 -18.66 5.93 -24.51
N PRO A 30 -18.68 5.13 -25.59
CA PRO A 30 -17.56 5.04 -26.55
C PRO A 30 -17.33 6.34 -27.34
N HIS A 31 -18.34 7.21 -27.40
CA HIS A 31 -18.27 8.51 -28.07
C HIS A 31 -17.62 9.61 -27.22
N ILE A 32 -17.41 9.38 -25.91
CA ILE A 32 -16.81 10.37 -25.01
C ILE A 32 -15.29 10.20 -24.99
N ASN A 33 -14.57 11.28 -25.28
CA ASN A 33 -13.12 11.29 -25.22
C ASN A 33 -12.60 11.48 -23.78
N PHE A 34 -12.06 10.42 -23.18
CA PHE A 34 -11.44 10.40 -21.84
C PHE A 34 -9.90 10.52 -21.85
N SER A 35 -9.29 10.91 -22.97
CA SER A 35 -7.83 10.88 -23.14
C SER A 35 -7.08 11.73 -22.11
N GLN A 36 -7.63 12.88 -21.71
CA GLN A 36 -6.99 13.75 -20.72
C GLN A 36 -6.91 13.06 -19.34
N GLU A 37 -7.98 12.41 -18.92
CA GLU A 37 -8.02 11.66 -17.67
C GLU A 37 -7.08 10.44 -17.69
N ILE A 38 -7.02 9.71 -18.80
CA ILE A 38 -6.12 8.55 -18.96
C ILE A 38 -4.66 9.00 -18.95
N LEU A 39 -4.30 10.05 -19.70
CA LEU A 39 -2.93 10.58 -19.70
C LEU A 39 -2.50 11.04 -18.31
N LYS A 40 -3.40 11.71 -17.57
CA LYS A 40 -3.12 12.11 -16.19
C LYS A 40 -2.88 10.91 -15.28
N ALA A 41 -3.70 9.86 -15.41
CA ALA A 41 -3.53 8.63 -14.65
C ALA A 41 -2.26 7.85 -15.03
N ALA A 42 -1.76 7.99 -16.27
CA ALA A 42 -0.49 7.41 -16.69
C ALA A 42 0.72 8.07 -16.01
N VAL A 43 0.69 9.39 -15.85
CA VAL A 43 1.80 10.18 -15.27
C VAL A 43 1.73 10.25 -13.74
N THR A 44 0.55 10.12 -13.15
CA THR A 44 0.34 10.15 -11.69
C THR A 44 -0.06 8.78 -11.17
N ASN A 45 0.78 8.19 -10.31
CA ASN A 45 0.38 7.01 -9.56
C ASN A 45 -0.61 7.44 -8.45
N TYR A 46 -1.86 6.99 -8.58
CA TYR A 46 -2.95 7.28 -7.65
C TYR A 46 -3.15 6.20 -6.56
N ALA A 47 -2.23 5.24 -6.43
CA ALA A 47 -2.23 4.33 -5.28
C ALA A 47 -2.12 5.12 -3.97
N TYR A 48 -2.78 4.63 -2.92
CA TYR A 48 -2.72 5.27 -1.61
C TYR A 48 -1.32 5.11 -1.01
N ASP A 49 -0.76 3.91 -1.10
CA ASP A 49 0.62 3.60 -0.77
C ASP A 49 1.29 2.85 -1.95
N PRO A 50 1.90 3.58 -2.91
CA PRO A 50 2.59 2.98 -4.05
C PRO A 50 3.73 2.02 -3.66
N GLN A 51 4.30 2.14 -2.45
CA GLN A 51 5.34 1.22 -1.98
C GLN A 51 4.79 -0.19 -1.78
N CYS A 52 3.54 -0.31 -1.33
CA CYS A 52 2.87 -1.59 -1.08
C CYS A 52 2.00 -2.03 -2.27
N GLU A 53 1.33 -1.08 -2.93
CA GLU A 53 0.37 -1.34 -4.01
C GLU A 53 1.02 -1.42 -5.39
N ARG A 54 2.26 -0.93 -5.53
CA ARG A 54 3.02 -0.83 -6.78
C ARG A 54 2.35 0.12 -7.78
N SER A 55 2.72 -0.04 -9.05
CA SER A 55 2.25 0.75 -10.18
C SER A 55 0.88 0.27 -10.69
N ARG A 56 0.13 1.18 -11.33
CA ARG A 56 -1.13 0.88 -12.04
C ARG A 56 -0.93 0.85 -13.56
N GLY A 57 0.28 0.49 -14.01
CA GLY A 57 0.67 0.52 -15.42
C GLY A 57 -0.19 -0.40 -16.29
N LEU A 58 -0.39 -1.66 -15.86
CA LEU A 58 -1.25 -2.61 -16.58
C LEU A 58 -2.68 -2.08 -16.78
N TYR A 59 -3.29 -1.61 -15.70
CA TYR A 59 -4.62 -0.99 -15.73
C TYR A 59 -4.68 0.19 -16.69
N THR A 60 -3.64 1.02 -16.72
CA THR A 60 -3.57 2.17 -17.61
C THR A 60 -3.43 1.75 -19.08
N VAL A 61 -2.62 0.72 -19.38
CA VAL A 61 -2.46 0.16 -20.73
C VAL A 61 -3.79 -0.41 -21.24
N GLU A 62 -4.55 -1.10 -20.40
CA GLU A 62 -5.88 -1.60 -20.76
C GLU A 62 -6.84 -0.46 -21.16
N LEU A 63 -6.82 0.66 -20.42
CA LEU A 63 -7.63 1.85 -20.78
C LEU A 63 -7.11 2.55 -22.04
N ILE A 64 -5.80 2.61 -22.26
CA ILE A 64 -5.23 3.14 -23.51
C ILE A 64 -5.71 2.29 -24.69
N ASN A 65 -5.64 0.97 -24.59
CA ASN A 65 -6.04 0.05 -25.66
C ASN A 65 -7.54 0.12 -25.98
N LEU A 66 -8.37 0.42 -24.98
CA LEU A 66 -9.81 0.61 -25.15
C LEU A 66 -10.17 1.97 -25.78
N SER A 67 -9.27 2.95 -25.73
CA SER A 67 -9.51 4.30 -26.24
C SER A 67 -9.45 4.35 -27.77
N ALA A 68 -10.42 5.03 -28.39
CA ALA A 68 -10.36 5.38 -29.81
C ALA A 68 -9.19 6.33 -30.16
N GLN A 69 -8.48 6.86 -29.15
CA GLN A 69 -7.31 7.73 -29.30
C GLN A 69 -6.01 7.03 -28.90
N ARG A 70 -5.97 5.70 -28.91
CA ARG A 70 -4.85 4.89 -28.39
C ARG A 70 -3.49 5.29 -28.96
N GLU A 71 -3.35 5.57 -30.26
CA GLU A 71 -2.06 5.92 -30.88
C GLU A 71 -1.58 7.30 -30.41
N LYS A 72 -2.51 8.25 -30.27
CA LYS A 72 -2.19 9.58 -29.74
C LYS A 72 -1.81 9.51 -28.26
N LEU A 73 -2.58 8.76 -27.46
CA LEU A 73 -2.31 8.55 -26.04
C LEU A 73 -0.96 7.88 -25.81
N THR A 74 -0.68 6.82 -26.55
CA THR A 74 0.59 6.08 -26.49
C THR A 74 1.77 7.04 -26.69
N ARG A 75 1.78 7.81 -27.79
CA ARG A 75 2.85 8.79 -28.05
C ARG A 75 2.99 9.84 -26.94
N GLN A 76 1.87 10.35 -26.42
CA GLN A 76 1.90 11.33 -25.32
C GLN A 76 2.46 10.72 -24.02
N VAL A 77 2.14 9.47 -23.71
CA VAL A 77 2.67 8.77 -22.54
C VAL A 77 4.17 8.52 -22.67
N LEU A 78 4.62 8.06 -23.84
CA LEU A 78 6.04 7.82 -24.12
C LEU A 78 6.85 9.12 -24.09
N GLN A 79 6.30 10.21 -24.64
CA GLN A 79 6.90 11.54 -24.51
C GLN A 79 7.04 11.94 -23.03
N LYS A 80 6.01 11.69 -22.20
CA LYS A 80 6.07 11.99 -20.76
C LYS A 80 7.09 11.14 -20.02
N LEU A 81 7.33 9.89 -20.44
CA LEU A 81 8.40 9.06 -19.91
C LEU A 81 9.76 9.72 -20.13
N VAL A 82 10.07 10.11 -21.37
CA VAL A 82 11.37 10.72 -21.72
C VAL A 82 11.57 12.08 -21.03
N GLU A 83 10.53 12.90 -20.93
CA GLU A 83 10.58 14.22 -20.30
C GLU A 83 10.72 14.18 -18.76
N GLN A 84 10.33 13.08 -18.11
CA GLN A 84 10.26 13.00 -16.65
C GLN A 84 11.64 12.80 -16.03
N LYS A 85 12.06 13.78 -15.23
CA LYS A 85 13.37 13.82 -14.57
C LYS A 85 13.33 13.29 -13.16
N ASP A 86 12.27 13.59 -12.42
CA ASP A 86 12.24 13.39 -10.98
C ASP A 86 11.96 11.94 -10.60
N ASN A 87 12.58 11.49 -9.51
CA ASN A 87 12.30 10.19 -8.92
C ASN A 87 10.91 10.22 -8.28
N THR A 88 9.92 9.72 -9.00
CA THR A 88 8.52 9.71 -8.58
C THR A 88 7.91 8.35 -8.89
N TRP A 89 6.93 7.94 -8.09
CA TRP A 89 6.11 6.76 -8.40
C TRP A 89 5.41 6.83 -9.76
N GLY A 90 5.21 8.04 -10.29
CA GLY A 90 4.73 8.26 -11.65
C GLY A 90 5.75 7.83 -12.71
N LEU A 91 7.04 8.05 -12.48
CA LEU A 91 8.11 7.61 -13.39
C LEU A 91 8.22 6.08 -13.43
N ASP A 92 8.17 5.41 -12.28
CA ASP A 92 8.14 3.93 -12.22
C ASP A 92 6.95 3.38 -13.01
N GLN A 93 5.79 4.01 -12.89
CA GLN A 93 4.59 3.63 -13.63
C GLN A 93 4.74 3.86 -15.14
N LEU A 94 5.36 4.97 -15.56
CA LEU A 94 5.63 5.23 -16.98
C LEU A 94 6.58 4.20 -17.58
N PHE A 95 7.60 3.75 -16.84
CA PHE A 95 8.48 2.65 -17.24
C PHE A 95 7.70 1.34 -17.39
N GLU A 96 6.82 1.00 -16.45
CA GLU A 96 5.97 -0.19 -16.57
C GLU A 96 5.06 -0.12 -17.80
N ILE A 97 4.42 1.03 -18.06
CA ILE A 97 3.56 1.24 -19.22
C ILE A 97 4.36 1.05 -20.52
N ALA A 98 5.53 1.68 -20.62
CA ALA A 98 6.38 1.55 -21.81
C ALA A 98 6.86 0.11 -22.01
N ARG A 99 7.24 -0.61 -20.94
CA ARG A 99 7.57 -2.04 -21.02
C ARG A 99 6.40 -2.85 -21.56
N LEU A 100 5.21 -2.70 -21.00
CA LEU A 100 4.03 -3.48 -21.41
C LEU A 100 3.67 -3.23 -22.87
N LEU A 101 3.77 -1.98 -23.33
CA LEU A 101 3.57 -1.63 -24.74
C LEU A 101 4.66 -2.23 -25.64
N ALA A 102 5.93 -2.19 -25.21
CA ALA A 102 7.04 -2.79 -25.95
C ALA A 102 6.91 -4.32 -26.07
N GLN A 103 6.50 -5.00 -24.99
CA GLN A 103 6.22 -6.44 -25.00
C GLN A 103 5.03 -6.81 -25.92
N ALA A 104 4.07 -5.89 -26.08
CA ALA A 104 2.99 -6.02 -27.05
C ALA A 104 3.42 -5.71 -28.51
N GLY A 105 4.70 -5.47 -28.77
CA GLY A 105 5.26 -5.23 -30.11
C GLY A 105 5.37 -3.76 -30.50
N ASN A 106 5.13 -2.81 -29.59
CA ASN A 106 5.31 -1.39 -29.90
C ASN A 106 6.79 -0.98 -29.87
N GLN A 107 7.39 -0.84 -31.06
CA GLN A 107 8.80 -0.48 -31.19
C GLN A 107 9.12 0.93 -30.69
N GLU A 108 8.21 1.90 -30.86
CA GLU A 108 8.40 3.27 -30.33
C GLU A 108 8.48 3.25 -28.80
N ALA A 109 7.68 2.41 -28.14
CA ALA A 109 7.70 2.25 -26.69
C ALA A 109 9.04 1.68 -26.21
N ARG A 110 9.60 0.71 -26.96
CA ARG A 110 10.91 0.14 -26.67
C ARG A 110 12.04 1.17 -26.82
N VAL A 111 11.99 1.99 -27.86
CA VAL A 111 12.96 3.08 -28.07
C VAL A 111 12.87 4.10 -26.94
N ALA A 112 11.67 4.61 -26.63
CA ALA A 112 11.47 5.57 -25.56
C ALA A 112 11.85 5.01 -24.17
N PHE A 113 11.62 3.71 -23.95
CA PHE A 113 12.02 3.02 -22.72
C PHE A 113 13.54 3.11 -22.52
N TYR A 114 14.33 2.70 -23.51
CA TYR A 114 15.79 2.67 -23.38
C TYR A 114 16.40 4.07 -23.47
N GLU A 115 15.84 4.97 -24.28
CA GLU A 115 16.22 6.39 -24.29
C GLU A 115 16.11 6.98 -22.88
N ARG A 116 14.96 6.79 -22.21
CA ARG A 116 14.80 7.31 -20.85
C ARG A 116 15.68 6.57 -19.83
N LEU A 117 15.84 5.25 -19.95
CA LEU A 117 16.72 4.48 -19.07
C LEU A 117 18.15 5.04 -19.11
N GLU A 118 18.69 5.26 -20.31
CA GLU A 118 20.05 5.73 -20.53
C GLU A 118 20.28 7.17 -20.03
N LEU A 119 19.25 8.03 -20.11
CA LEU A 119 19.26 9.35 -19.47
C LEU A 119 19.39 9.28 -17.95
N GLY A 120 19.09 8.15 -17.30
CA GLY A 120 19.24 7.97 -15.85
C GLY A 120 20.67 8.14 -15.33
N ALA A 121 21.68 8.03 -16.21
CA ALA A 121 23.08 8.33 -15.87
C ALA A 121 23.47 9.80 -16.12
N SER A 122 22.55 10.64 -16.59
CA SER A 122 22.80 12.05 -16.87
C SER A 122 22.45 12.94 -15.66
N PRO A 123 23.18 14.05 -15.43
CA PRO A 123 22.87 14.99 -14.36
C PRO A 123 21.41 15.48 -14.40
N GLY A 124 20.76 15.45 -13.24
CA GLY A 124 19.38 15.91 -13.09
C GLY A 124 18.30 14.94 -13.54
N TYR A 125 18.64 13.70 -13.92
CA TYR A 125 17.68 12.62 -14.16
C TYR A 125 17.78 11.56 -13.07
N ALA A 126 16.63 11.08 -12.61
CA ALA A 126 16.55 9.93 -11.73
C ALA A 126 16.99 8.64 -12.44
N CYS A 127 17.81 7.86 -11.75
CA CYS A 127 18.29 6.54 -12.15
C CYS A 127 17.28 5.46 -11.71
N VAL A 128 16.23 5.24 -12.50
CA VAL A 128 15.14 4.28 -12.22
C VAL A 128 14.78 3.49 -13.49
N GLY A 129 13.87 2.51 -13.40
CA GLY A 129 13.44 1.67 -14.53
C GLY A 129 14.23 0.38 -14.74
N MET A 130 15.25 0.12 -13.91
CA MET A 130 16.16 -1.02 -14.03
C MET A 130 15.46 -2.37 -13.93
N TYR A 131 14.53 -2.51 -12.97
CA TYR A 131 13.72 -3.72 -12.81
C TYR A 131 12.83 -3.97 -14.04
N GLU A 132 12.28 -2.91 -14.64
CA GLU A 132 11.46 -3.01 -15.84
C GLU A 132 12.32 -3.39 -17.06
N ALA A 133 13.60 -2.99 -17.11
CA ALA A 133 14.52 -3.39 -18.18
C ALA A 133 14.80 -4.89 -18.13
N VAL A 134 15.01 -5.44 -16.94
CA VAL A 134 15.15 -6.89 -16.71
C VAL A 134 13.87 -7.64 -17.11
N LYS A 135 12.69 -7.12 -16.77
CA LYS A 135 11.43 -7.73 -17.21
C LYS A 135 11.21 -7.66 -18.73
N LEU A 136 11.76 -6.63 -19.38
CA LEU A 136 11.61 -6.43 -20.83
C LEU A 136 12.51 -7.40 -21.62
N ASP A 137 13.79 -7.48 -21.25
CA ASP A 137 14.85 -8.10 -22.06
C ASP A 137 15.73 -9.10 -21.28
N GLY A 138 15.32 -9.51 -20.08
CA GLY A 138 16.06 -10.48 -19.27
C GLY A 138 17.49 -10.03 -18.97
N VAL A 139 18.45 -10.91 -19.25
CA VAL A 139 19.89 -10.66 -19.02
C VAL A 139 20.43 -9.50 -19.85
N GLU A 140 19.94 -9.28 -21.08
CA GLU A 140 20.37 -8.13 -21.89
C GLU A 140 19.82 -6.81 -21.32
N GLY A 141 18.61 -6.85 -20.76
CA GLY A 141 18.05 -5.75 -19.98
C GLY A 141 18.91 -5.45 -18.75
N MET A 142 19.36 -6.49 -18.04
CA MET A 142 20.27 -6.37 -16.90
C MET A 142 21.62 -5.74 -17.29
N LYS A 143 22.22 -6.15 -18.41
CA LYS A 143 23.49 -5.58 -18.91
C LYS A 143 23.36 -4.07 -19.17
N ARG A 144 22.25 -3.64 -19.79
CA ARG A 144 21.97 -2.20 -20.02
C ARG A 144 21.76 -1.46 -18.71
N ALA A 145 20.97 -2.01 -17.79
CA ALA A 145 20.74 -1.43 -16.47
C ALA A 145 22.06 -1.26 -15.68
N ALA A 146 22.89 -2.30 -15.62
CA ALA A 146 24.21 -2.27 -14.98
C ALA A 146 25.13 -1.20 -15.61
N ALA A 147 25.11 -1.04 -16.93
CA ALA A 147 25.89 0.00 -17.61
C ALA A 147 25.42 1.42 -17.22
N VAL A 148 24.12 1.66 -17.11
CA VAL A 148 23.59 2.97 -16.68
C VAL A 148 23.93 3.26 -15.22
N ILE A 149 23.69 2.30 -14.32
CA ILE A 149 24.03 2.43 -12.90
C ILE A 149 25.53 2.65 -12.73
N GLY A 150 26.36 1.84 -13.38
CA GLY A 150 27.80 1.96 -13.29
C GLY A 150 28.34 3.29 -13.82
N LYS A 151 27.71 3.86 -14.85
CA LYS A 151 28.02 5.22 -15.32
C LYS A 151 27.62 6.29 -14.30
N PHE A 152 26.47 6.12 -13.64
CA PHE A 152 26.03 7.00 -12.55
C PHE A 152 27.00 6.93 -11.36
N LEU A 153 27.37 5.74 -10.90
CA LEU A 153 28.31 5.54 -9.78
C LEU A 153 29.71 6.09 -10.09
N ALA A 154 30.19 5.93 -11.32
CA ALA A 154 31.48 6.50 -11.73
C ALA A 154 31.50 8.04 -11.64
N ALA A 155 30.34 8.70 -11.78
CA ALA A 155 30.19 10.14 -11.64
C ALA A 155 29.88 10.60 -10.19
N ASN A 156 29.49 9.69 -9.30
CA ASN A 156 29.10 9.96 -7.91
C ASN A 156 29.75 8.93 -6.96
N PRO A 157 31.06 9.06 -6.65
CA PRO A 157 31.82 8.04 -5.92
C PRO A 157 31.35 7.77 -4.47
N GLU A 158 30.55 8.67 -3.90
CA GLU A 158 29.93 8.54 -2.58
C GLU A 158 28.69 7.65 -2.58
N GLU A 159 28.08 7.43 -3.74
CA GLU A 159 26.90 6.58 -3.89
C GLU A 159 27.27 5.10 -3.80
N THR A 160 26.36 4.29 -3.26
CA THR A 160 26.56 2.86 -3.06
C THR A 160 25.49 2.06 -3.76
N GLU A 161 25.84 0.86 -4.23
CA GLU A 161 24.90 -0.05 -4.88
C GLU A 161 24.81 -1.37 -4.13
N HIS A 162 23.60 -1.89 -3.99
CA HIS A 162 23.33 -3.17 -3.33
C HIS A 162 23.08 -4.26 -4.38
N GLU A 163 23.15 -5.53 -3.97
CA GLU A 163 22.92 -6.66 -4.87
C GLU A 163 21.45 -6.89 -5.24
N TRP A 164 20.51 -6.03 -4.84
CA TRP A 164 19.07 -6.27 -5.01
C TRP A 164 18.65 -6.44 -6.47
N LEU A 165 19.17 -5.60 -7.37
CA LEU A 165 18.87 -5.73 -8.80
C LEU A 165 19.50 -7.00 -9.40
N LEU A 166 20.70 -7.37 -8.96
CA LEU A 166 21.39 -8.59 -9.39
C LEU A 166 20.62 -9.84 -8.95
N ASN A 167 20.20 -9.88 -7.69
CA ASN A 167 19.38 -10.97 -7.14
C ASN A 167 18.03 -11.05 -7.87
N TYR A 168 17.37 -9.91 -8.07
CA TYR A 168 16.14 -9.85 -8.85
C TYR A 168 16.32 -10.39 -10.27
N ALA A 169 17.39 -10.00 -10.97
CA ALA A 169 17.67 -10.49 -12.31
C ALA A 169 17.95 -12.00 -12.31
N GLN A 170 18.65 -12.53 -11.31
CA GLN A 170 18.89 -13.97 -11.16
C GLN A 170 17.60 -14.75 -10.90
N GLU A 171 16.71 -14.23 -10.04
CA GLU A 171 15.40 -14.84 -9.76
C GLU A 171 14.51 -14.92 -11.01
N HIS A 172 14.58 -13.91 -11.89
CA HIS A 172 13.79 -13.85 -13.12
C HIS A 172 14.43 -14.59 -14.30
N ASN A 173 15.69 -15.01 -14.18
CA ASN A 173 16.44 -15.73 -15.22
C ASN A 173 17.18 -16.94 -14.60
N PRO A 174 16.45 -17.91 -14.02
CA PRO A 174 17.05 -18.97 -13.19
C PRO A 174 17.98 -19.92 -13.96
N GLU A 175 17.81 -20.00 -15.29
CA GLU A 175 18.61 -20.88 -16.16
C GLU A 175 19.98 -20.28 -16.52
N VAL A 176 20.20 -18.99 -16.26
CA VAL A 176 21.42 -18.28 -16.60
C VAL A 176 22.12 -17.83 -15.32
N ARG A 177 23.45 -17.91 -15.30
CA ARG A 177 24.26 -17.32 -14.23
C ARG A 177 24.47 -15.84 -14.53
N VAL A 178 23.57 -15.00 -14.02
CA VAL A 178 23.50 -13.57 -14.39
C VAL A 178 24.80 -12.84 -14.05
N GLU A 179 25.39 -13.13 -12.90
CA GLU A 179 26.65 -12.49 -12.48
C GLU A 179 27.82 -12.86 -13.40
N GLU A 180 27.88 -14.10 -13.92
CA GLU A 180 28.91 -14.51 -14.89
C GLU A 180 28.73 -13.79 -16.23
N GLU A 181 27.49 -13.61 -16.69
CA GLU A 181 27.18 -12.86 -17.92
C GLU A 181 27.54 -11.38 -17.80
N LEU A 182 27.32 -10.77 -16.63
CA LEU A 182 27.78 -9.42 -16.34
C LEU A 182 29.31 -9.34 -16.29
N ALA A 183 29.98 -10.32 -15.68
CA ALA A 183 31.44 -10.35 -15.62
C ALA A 183 32.08 -10.45 -17.02
N LYS A 184 31.49 -11.25 -17.92
CA LYS A 184 31.89 -11.28 -19.34
C LYS A 184 31.69 -9.91 -20.00
N ALA A 185 30.52 -9.29 -19.81
CA ALA A 185 30.23 -7.98 -20.40
C ALA A 185 31.16 -6.88 -19.84
N ALA A 186 31.55 -6.96 -18.57
CA ALA A 186 32.46 -6.03 -17.92
C ALA A 186 33.86 -5.99 -18.55
N GLN A 187 34.30 -7.06 -19.22
CA GLN A 187 35.58 -7.10 -19.95
C GLN A 187 35.63 -6.09 -21.10
N HIS A 188 34.46 -5.67 -21.61
CA HIS A 188 34.33 -4.76 -22.75
C HIS A 188 33.51 -3.52 -22.43
N ASN A 189 32.98 -3.40 -21.20
CA ASN A 189 32.20 -2.26 -20.75
C ASN A 189 32.62 -1.84 -19.34
N THR A 190 33.41 -0.77 -19.27
CA THR A 190 33.94 -0.21 -18.01
C THR A 190 32.82 0.15 -17.03
N HIS A 191 31.65 0.59 -17.50
CA HIS A 191 30.54 0.93 -16.60
C HIS A 191 29.94 -0.31 -15.94
N ILE A 192 29.80 -1.42 -16.66
CA ILE A 192 29.37 -2.69 -16.02
C ILE A 192 30.41 -3.14 -14.98
N ALA A 193 31.71 -2.94 -15.26
CA ALA A 193 32.77 -3.23 -14.29
C ALA A 193 32.64 -2.38 -13.01
N TYR A 194 32.34 -1.08 -13.15
CA TYR A 194 32.05 -0.19 -12.00
C TYR A 194 30.86 -0.69 -11.18
N TYR A 195 29.75 -1.08 -11.84
CA TYR A 195 28.58 -1.64 -11.16
C TYR A 195 28.94 -2.88 -10.32
N LEU A 196 29.63 -3.85 -10.91
CA LEU A 196 30.03 -5.07 -10.19
C LEU A 196 30.97 -4.78 -9.00
N THR A 197 31.88 -3.82 -9.18
CA THR A 197 32.81 -3.41 -8.11
C THR A 197 32.06 -2.78 -6.93
N ALA A 198 31.07 -1.93 -7.21
CA ALA A 198 30.23 -1.32 -6.17
C ALA A 198 29.41 -2.37 -5.41
N VAL A 199 28.79 -3.33 -6.11
CA VAL A 199 28.06 -4.44 -5.50
C VAL A 199 28.97 -5.28 -4.60
N GLN A 200 30.18 -5.61 -5.06
CA GLN A 200 31.16 -6.36 -4.26
C GLN A 200 31.62 -5.60 -3.01
N ALA A 201 31.86 -4.30 -3.11
CA ALA A 201 32.24 -3.47 -1.97
C ALA A 201 31.14 -3.43 -0.90
N THR A 202 29.88 -3.34 -1.31
CA THR A 202 28.73 -3.39 -0.39
C THR A 202 28.60 -4.76 0.27
N ARG A 203 28.73 -5.86 -0.49
CA ARG A 203 28.73 -7.24 0.06
C ARG A 203 29.81 -7.44 1.13
N GLN A 204 31.03 -6.94 0.89
CA GLN A 204 32.13 -7.02 1.86
C GLN A 204 31.79 -6.26 3.14
N ARG A 205 31.31 -5.01 2.99
CA ARG A 205 30.88 -4.19 4.14
C ARG A 205 29.79 -4.88 4.95
N GLU A 206 28.77 -5.44 4.29
CA GLU A 206 27.67 -6.15 4.96
C GLU A 206 28.13 -7.42 5.67
N ALA A 207 29.09 -8.16 5.10
CA ALA A 207 29.70 -9.34 5.73
C ALA A 207 30.53 -9.00 6.97
N GLU A 208 31.14 -7.81 7.01
CA GLU A 208 31.89 -7.29 8.16
C GLU A 208 30.98 -6.68 9.24
N MET A 209 29.71 -6.39 8.92
CA MET A 209 28.79 -5.85 9.91
C MET A 209 28.52 -6.88 11.02
N PRO A 210 28.56 -6.47 12.31
CA PRO A 210 28.21 -7.37 13.39
C PRO A 210 26.77 -7.85 13.22
N PRO A 211 26.47 -9.10 13.60
CA PRO A 211 25.12 -9.63 13.49
C PRO A 211 24.13 -8.72 14.20
N ARG A 212 22.95 -8.55 13.60
CA ARG A 212 21.89 -7.74 14.19
C ARG A 212 21.63 -8.25 15.61
N PRO A 213 21.59 -7.37 16.63
CA PRO A 213 21.32 -7.80 18.00
C PRO A 213 20.04 -8.65 18.06
N ALA A 214 20.02 -9.62 18.97
CA ALA A 214 18.83 -10.41 19.23
C ALA A 214 17.61 -9.49 19.38
N ALA A 215 16.49 -9.90 18.78
CA ALA A 215 15.27 -9.09 18.81
C ALA A 215 14.95 -8.72 20.27
N PRO A 216 14.72 -7.43 20.54
CA PRO A 216 14.61 -6.96 21.91
C PRO A 216 13.46 -7.63 22.67
N GLY A 217 13.71 -8.00 23.94
CA GLY A 217 12.73 -8.63 24.82
C GLY A 217 12.11 -7.67 25.85
N PHE A 218 11.64 -8.23 26.98
CA PHE A 218 11.03 -7.49 28.09
C PHE A 218 11.86 -6.29 28.58
N GLU A 219 13.16 -6.50 28.80
CA GLU A 219 14.07 -5.46 29.31
C GLU A 219 14.19 -4.26 28.36
N PHE A 220 14.17 -4.50 27.06
CA PHE A 220 14.18 -3.42 26.08
C PHE A 220 12.89 -2.60 26.16
N ILE A 221 11.73 -3.24 26.31
CA ILE A 221 10.46 -2.54 26.45
C ILE A 221 10.49 -1.66 27.70
N ARG A 222 10.91 -2.23 28.84
CA ARG A 222 11.02 -1.49 30.10
C ARG A 222 11.96 -0.30 29.97
N ASN A 223 13.17 -0.51 29.46
CA ASN A 223 14.17 0.54 29.27
C ASN A 223 13.67 1.64 28.33
N ASN A 224 12.95 1.30 27.26
CA ASN A 224 12.40 2.31 26.35
C ASN A 224 11.30 3.15 27.01
N ILE A 225 10.45 2.55 27.84
CA ILE A 225 9.41 3.27 28.57
C ILE A 225 10.06 4.20 29.62
N GLU A 226 11.04 3.69 30.37
CA GLU A 226 11.71 4.43 31.44
C GLU A 226 12.53 5.62 30.90
N ASN A 227 13.32 5.37 29.86
CA ASN A 227 14.25 6.34 29.26
C ASN A 227 13.63 7.17 28.13
N ARG A 228 12.37 6.88 27.75
CA ARG A 228 11.64 7.56 26.68
C ARG A 228 12.34 7.50 25.33
N THR A 229 13.12 6.45 25.10
CA THR A 229 13.91 6.25 23.89
C THR A 229 13.08 5.48 22.86
N ARG A 230 12.50 6.21 21.89
CA ARG A 230 11.74 5.78 20.70
C ARG A 230 10.26 5.43 20.91
N LYS A 231 9.44 5.92 19.96
CA LYS A 231 7.97 5.98 19.97
C LYS A 231 7.26 4.83 19.22
N HIS A 232 7.98 3.77 18.84
CA HIS A 232 7.40 2.67 18.07
C HIS A 232 7.76 1.30 18.66
N LEU A 233 6.73 0.55 19.07
CA LEU A 233 6.85 -0.83 19.51
C LEU A 233 6.11 -1.72 18.51
N SER A 234 6.82 -2.63 17.83
CA SER A 234 6.21 -3.55 16.86
C SER A 234 5.44 -4.66 17.59
N ALA A 235 4.38 -5.17 16.94
CA ALA A 235 3.63 -6.32 17.44
C ALA A 235 4.55 -7.53 17.67
N SER A 236 5.49 -7.78 16.75
CA SER A 236 6.45 -8.88 16.82
C SER A 236 7.36 -8.88 18.06
N ILE A 237 7.60 -7.72 18.68
CA ILE A 237 8.32 -7.64 19.95
C ILE A 237 7.40 -8.01 21.11
N VAL A 238 6.17 -7.52 21.12
CA VAL A 238 5.19 -7.77 22.18
C VAL A 238 4.73 -9.23 22.21
N GLU A 239 4.56 -9.85 21.04
CA GLU A 239 4.15 -11.26 20.90
C GLU A 239 5.14 -12.25 21.53
N LYS A 240 6.39 -11.85 21.75
CA LYS A 240 7.41 -12.68 22.40
C LYS A 240 7.34 -12.64 23.94
N LEU A 241 6.53 -11.74 24.51
CA LEU A 241 6.38 -11.65 25.95
C LEU A 241 5.57 -12.82 26.48
N ASN A 242 6.07 -13.45 27.54
CA ASN A 242 5.29 -14.44 28.27
C ASN A 242 4.24 -13.78 29.18
N ARG A 243 3.30 -14.58 29.71
CA ARG A 243 2.20 -14.10 30.56
C ARG A 243 2.69 -13.36 31.81
N GLN A 244 3.80 -13.77 32.40
CA GLN A 244 4.36 -13.13 33.59
C GLN A 244 4.92 -11.74 33.25
N GLN A 245 5.65 -11.62 32.15
CA GLN A 245 6.19 -10.35 31.66
C GLN A 245 5.08 -9.35 31.34
N ILE A 246 3.98 -9.81 30.71
CA ILE A 246 2.80 -8.97 30.45
C ILE A 246 2.18 -8.45 31.75
N ARG A 247 2.08 -9.30 32.79
CA ARG A 247 1.59 -8.89 34.12
C ARG A 247 2.50 -7.87 34.77
N LEU A 248 3.82 -8.06 34.73
CA LEU A 248 4.78 -7.09 35.28
C LEU A 248 4.64 -5.70 34.63
N LEU A 249 4.46 -5.64 33.31
CA LEU A 249 4.20 -4.37 32.61
C LEU A 249 2.85 -3.75 33.02
N ALA A 250 1.84 -4.58 33.27
CA ALA A 250 0.52 -4.13 33.69
C ALA A 250 0.55 -3.57 35.12
N ASP A 251 1.27 -4.21 36.03
CA ASP A 251 1.47 -3.75 37.41
C ASP A 251 2.20 -2.40 37.42
N ALA A 252 3.28 -2.30 36.64
CA ALA A 252 4.02 -1.04 36.49
C ALA A 252 3.13 0.07 35.90
N PHE A 253 2.29 -0.23 34.93
CA PHE A 253 1.32 0.70 34.37
C PHE A 253 0.30 1.21 35.39
N LEU A 254 -0.20 0.34 36.28
CA LEU A 254 -1.18 0.72 37.30
C LEU A 254 -0.59 1.68 38.34
N LEU A 255 0.70 1.53 38.65
CA LEU A 255 1.43 2.38 39.60
C LEU A 255 1.97 3.67 38.97
N GLU A 256 2.16 3.69 37.64
CA GLU A 256 2.73 4.83 36.94
C GLU A 256 1.80 6.04 36.94
N THR A 257 2.34 7.21 37.29
CA THR A 257 1.63 8.49 37.33
C THR A 257 2.06 9.44 36.21
N ASN A 258 3.24 9.21 35.63
CA ASN A 258 3.76 9.97 34.50
C ASN A 258 3.03 9.58 33.21
N ARG A 259 2.28 10.53 32.63
CA ARG A 259 1.47 10.30 31.41
C ARG A 259 2.26 9.78 30.22
N HIS A 260 3.50 10.23 30.00
CA HIS A 260 4.31 9.76 28.89
C HIS A 260 4.75 8.30 29.07
N ARG A 261 5.03 7.89 30.31
CA ARG A 261 5.32 6.49 30.61
C ARG A 261 4.07 5.63 30.53
N GLN A 262 2.92 6.13 31.00
CA GLN A 262 1.63 5.47 30.79
C GLN A 262 1.33 5.24 29.30
N GLU A 263 1.61 6.21 28.44
CA GLU A 263 1.51 6.06 26.99
C GLU A 263 2.40 4.92 26.48
N GLY A 264 3.66 4.85 26.95
CA GLY A 264 4.59 3.76 26.65
C GLY A 264 4.08 2.38 27.05
N TYR A 265 3.46 2.24 28.23
CA TYR A 265 2.83 0.99 28.63
C TYR A 265 1.60 0.65 27.77
N LEU A 266 0.75 1.63 27.44
CA LEU A 266 -0.41 1.40 26.58
C LEU A 266 -0.03 1.01 25.14
N LEU A 267 1.16 1.39 24.65
CA LEU A 267 1.70 0.88 23.39
C LEU A 267 1.87 -0.65 23.41
N VAL A 268 2.16 -1.25 24.56
CA VAL A 268 2.18 -2.71 24.71
C VAL A 268 0.77 -3.26 24.59
N PHE A 269 -0.17 -2.68 25.33
CA PHE A 269 -1.56 -3.16 25.41
C PHE A 269 -2.42 -2.90 24.18
N ARG A 270 -1.92 -2.17 23.17
CA ARG A 270 -2.57 -2.17 21.84
C ARG A 270 -2.45 -3.53 21.15
N HIS A 271 -1.37 -4.26 21.42
CA HIS A 271 -1.01 -5.49 20.72
C HIS A 271 -1.44 -6.73 21.50
N VAL A 272 -1.52 -6.63 22.83
CA VAL A 272 -1.92 -7.72 23.71
C VAL A 272 -2.99 -7.26 24.70
N LYS A 273 -3.93 -8.15 25.04
CA LYS A 273 -4.97 -7.87 26.02
C LYS A 273 -4.37 -7.53 27.39
N PHE A 274 -4.77 -6.40 27.96
CA PHE A 274 -4.44 -6.03 29.33
C PHE A 274 -4.93 -7.11 30.32
N PRO A 275 -4.09 -7.60 31.25
CA PRO A 275 -4.40 -8.80 32.03
C PRO A 275 -5.45 -8.60 33.13
N TYR A 276 -5.80 -7.35 33.45
CA TYR A 276 -6.80 -7.01 34.47
C TYR A 276 -8.11 -6.51 33.84
N GLY A 277 -8.99 -5.92 34.66
CA GLY A 277 -10.25 -5.31 34.21
C GLY A 277 -10.06 -4.11 33.29
N TYR A 278 -11.14 -3.72 32.60
CA TYR A 278 -11.12 -2.64 31.60
C TYR A 278 -11.31 -1.25 32.20
N GLU A 279 -11.67 -1.15 33.49
CA GLU A 279 -12.17 0.07 34.14
C GLU A 279 -11.15 1.20 34.06
N LYS A 280 -9.88 0.90 34.35
CA LYS A 280 -8.78 1.87 34.24
C LYS A 280 -8.58 2.36 32.80
N LEU A 281 -8.64 1.45 31.83
CA LEU A 281 -8.49 1.79 30.41
C LEU A 281 -9.67 2.63 29.92
N LEU A 282 -10.89 2.31 30.35
CA LEU A 282 -12.10 3.07 30.00
C LEU A 282 -12.04 4.48 30.58
N ALA A 283 -11.65 4.63 31.85
CA ALA A 283 -11.46 5.94 32.45
C ALA A 283 -10.42 6.79 31.70
N LEU A 284 -9.32 6.18 31.25
CA LEU A 284 -8.32 6.87 30.44
C LEU A 284 -8.82 7.22 29.03
N ALA A 285 -9.60 6.35 28.40
CA ALA A 285 -10.18 6.58 27.08
C ALA A 285 -11.25 7.69 27.10
N GLN A 286 -11.95 7.85 28.22
CA GLN A 286 -12.95 8.90 28.43
C GLN A 286 -12.34 10.26 28.85
N ALA A 287 -11.04 10.30 29.14
CA ALA A 287 -10.36 11.53 29.51
C ALA A 287 -10.25 12.50 28.31
N PRO A 288 -10.15 13.82 28.55
CA PRO A 288 -9.93 14.79 27.48
C PRO A 288 -8.63 14.51 26.71
N VAL A 289 -8.70 14.55 25.38
CA VAL A 289 -7.54 14.41 24.50
C VAL A 289 -6.59 15.59 24.69
N ARG A 290 -5.30 15.30 24.83
CA ARG A 290 -4.24 16.31 24.94
C ARG A 290 -3.36 16.25 23.70
N ARG A 291 -2.92 17.41 23.20
CA ARG A 291 -2.00 17.47 22.04
C ARG A 291 -0.58 16.97 22.37
N THR A 292 -0.24 16.87 23.65
CA THR A 292 1.10 16.52 24.14
C THR A 292 1.34 15.02 24.28
N ASP A 293 0.30 14.19 24.22
CA ASP A 293 0.37 12.75 24.41
C ASP A 293 -0.69 12.01 23.58
N ARG A 294 -0.50 10.71 23.34
CA ARG A 294 -1.47 9.85 22.64
C ARG A 294 -2.16 8.86 23.59
N LEU A 295 -2.25 9.23 24.88
CA LEU A 295 -2.72 8.34 25.94
C LEU A 295 -4.15 7.83 25.69
N VAL A 296 -5.06 8.73 25.31
CA VAL A 296 -6.46 8.40 25.02
C VAL A 296 -6.55 7.41 23.88
N GLU A 297 -5.82 7.66 22.78
CA GLU A 297 -5.81 6.78 21.61
C GLU A 297 -5.30 5.39 21.95
N HIS A 298 -4.23 5.28 22.74
CA HIS A 298 -3.69 3.98 23.12
C HIS A 298 -4.59 3.25 24.11
N ALA A 299 -5.30 3.98 24.99
CA ALA A 299 -6.31 3.40 25.87
C ALA A 299 -7.49 2.84 25.07
N VAL A 300 -7.99 3.58 24.07
CA VAL A 300 -9.04 3.11 23.15
C VAL A 300 -8.57 1.87 22.39
N ALA A 301 -7.35 1.87 21.85
CA ALA A 301 -6.79 0.71 21.17
C ALA A 301 -6.67 -0.52 22.09
N ALA A 302 -6.33 -0.34 23.37
CA ALA A 302 -6.26 -1.44 24.34
C ALA A 302 -7.67 -1.96 24.74
N LEU A 303 -8.68 -1.08 24.79
CA LEU A 303 -10.06 -1.47 25.10
C LEU A 303 -10.67 -2.41 24.06
N ARG A 304 -10.16 -2.43 22.83
CA ARG A 304 -10.69 -3.30 21.75
C ARG A 304 -10.70 -4.78 22.12
N PHE A 305 -9.88 -5.23 23.06
CA PHE A 305 -9.81 -6.63 23.51
C PHE A 305 -10.90 -7.02 24.53
N PHE A 306 -11.69 -6.05 25.01
CA PHE A 306 -12.70 -6.27 26.03
C PHE A 306 -14.11 -6.27 25.43
N LYS A 307 -15.04 -6.93 26.13
CA LYS A 307 -16.47 -6.96 25.81
C LYS A 307 -17.27 -6.58 27.06
N ALA A 308 -17.77 -5.34 27.12
CA ALA A 308 -18.56 -4.84 28.25
C ALA A 308 -19.54 -3.74 27.79
N PRO A 309 -20.79 -3.70 28.32
CA PRO A 309 -21.77 -2.67 27.93
C PRO A 309 -21.26 -1.22 28.02
N PRO A 310 -20.54 -0.80 29.08
CA PRO A 310 -20.01 0.57 29.16
C PRO A 310 -19.04 0.95 28.04
N ILE A 311 -18.26 -0.02 27.54
CA ILE A 311 -17.33 0.21 26.41
C ILE A 311 -18.12 0.50 25.13
N ARG A 312 -19.23 -0.22 24.93
CA ARG A 312 -20.10 0.01 23.77
C ARG A 312 -20.78 1.37 23.83
N GLU A 313 -21.33 1.73 24.98
CA GLU A 313 -21.99 3.04 25.18
C GLU A 313 -21.02 4.19 24.94
N PHE A 314 -19.79 4.05 25.47
CA PHE A 314 -18.71 4.98 25.18
C PHE A 314 -18.38 5.04 23.69
N ALA A 315 -18.22 3.91 23.02
CA ALA A 315 -17.93 3.87 21.58
C ALA A 315 -18.99 4.58 20.73
N LEU A 316 -20.28 4.33 21.00
CA LEU A 316 -21.37 4.96 20.25
C LEU A 316 -21.43 6.49 20.46
N THR A 317 -21.23 6.94 21.70
CA THR A 317 -21.15 8.37 22.01
C THR A 317 -19.96 9.02 21.30
N ALA A 318 -18.78 8.40 21.38
CA ALA A 318 -17.57 8.92 20.77
C ALA A 318 -17.65 8.95 19.22
N LEU A 319 -18.24 7.93 18.59
CA LEU A 319 -18.44 7.85 17.14
C LEU A 319 -19.34 8.95 16.58
N THR A 320 -20.25 9.50 17.39
CA THR A 320 -21.18 10.55 16.95
C THR A 320 -20.74 11.97 17.32
N THR A 321 -19.84 12.12 18.30
CA THR A 321 -19.46 13.42 18.85
C THR A 321 -18.01 13.81 18.56
N SER A 322 -17.13 12.84 18.29
CA SER A 322 -15.72 13.11 18.01
C SER A 322 -15.51 13.68 16.60
N LYS A 323 -14.49 14.53 16.46
CA LYS A 323 -13.97 14.96 15.16
C LYS A 323 -13.22 13.84 14.43
N GLU A 324 -12.75 12.83 15.17
CA GLU A 324 -12.00 11.68 14.65
C GLU A 324 -12.72 10.38 15.04
N PRO A 325 -13.91 10.11 14.46
CA PRO A 325 -14.73 8.96 14.85
C PRO A 325 -14.03 7.62 14.58
N TRP A 326 -13.15 7.54 13.57
CA TRP A 326 -12.41 6.33 13.23
C TRP A 326 -11.54 5.79 14.39
N LEU A 327 -11.11 6.66 15.33
CA LEU A 327 -10.34 6.25 16.50
C LEU A 327 -11.08 5.23 17.38
N TYR A 328 -12.41 5.35 17.45
CA TYR A 328 -13.25 4.56 18.36
C TYR A 328 -13.90 3.36 17.68
N LEU A 329 -13.74 3.23 16.36
CA LEU A 329 -14.50 2.29 15.56
C LEU A 329 -14.13 0.83 15.84
N ASP A 330 -12.85 0.56 16.12
CA ASP A 330 -12.35 -0.76 16.50
C ASP A 330 -13.01 -1.29 17.80
N LEU A 331 -13.58 -0.42 18.65
CA LEU A 331 -14.36 -0.87 19.81
C LEU A 331 -15.61 -1.67 19.40
N LEU A 332 -16.17 -1.40 18.22
CA LEU A 332 -17.32 -2.15 17.70
C LEU A 332 -16.94 -3.55 17.21
N ILE A 333 -15.66 -3.91 17.06
CA ILE A 333 -15.24 -5.27 16.70
C ILE A 333 -15.83 -6.31 17.68
N ASN A 334 -15.89 -5.99 18.97
CA ASN A 334 -16.47 -6.87 20.00
C ASN A 334 -17.92 -6.52 20.39
N HIS A 335 -18.47 -5.43 19.85
CA HIS A 335 -19.72 -4.82 20.32
C HIS A 335 -20.75 -4.50 19.24
N TYR A 336 -20.47 -4.84 17.98
CA TYR A 336 -21.41 -4.67 16.88
C TYR A 336 -22.74 -5.37 17.20
N ARG A 337 -23.83 -4.65 16.97
CA ARG A 337 -25.21 -5.14 17.08
C ARG A 337 -25.97 -4.83 15.79
N ARG A 338 -27.04 -5.59 15.58
CA ARG A 338 -27.99 -5.35 14.49
C ARG A 338 -28.45 -3.89 14.50
N GLY A 339 -28.43 -3.23 13.35
CA GLY A 339 -28.74 -1.81 13.18
C GLY A 339 -27.53 -0.87 13.20
N ASP A 340 -26.37 -1.29 13.72
CA ASP A 340 -25.17 -0.44 13.77
C ASP A 340 -24.66 -0.04 12.37
N HIS A 341 -25.04 -0.79 11.32
CA HIS A 341 -24.73 -0.45 9.93
C HIS A 341 -25.24 0.93 9.48
N VAL A 342 -26.30 1.46 10.11
CA VAL A 342 -26.81 2.82 9.80
C VAL A 342 -25.78 3.87 10.19
N LEU A 343 -25.22 3.76 11.40
CA LEU A 343 -24.14 4.64 11.87
C LEU A 343 -22.90 4.48 10.97
N LEU A 344 -22.48 3.24 10.69
CA LEU A 344 -21.31 2.98 9.86
C LEU A 344 -21.48 3.54 8.43
N THR A 345 -22.66 3.42 7.85
CA THR A 345 -22.99 4.02 6.56
C THR A 345 -22.88 5.55 6.60
N THR A 346 -23.34 6.18 7.68
CA THR A 346 -23.26 7.64 7.87
C THR A 346 -21.81 8.09 7.97
N LEU A 347 -20.99 7.42 8.76
CA LEU A 347 -19.55 7.71 8.88
C LEU A 347 -18.84 7.60 7.52
N ALA A 348 -19.13 6.54 6.76
CA ALA A 348 -18.57 6.35 5.42
C ALA A 348 -19.00 7.45 4.42
N ARG A 349 -20.16 8.09 4.62
CA ARG A 349 -20.61 9.23 3.80
C ARG A 349 -19.95 10.54 4.23
N GLN A 350 -19.75 10.72 5.53
CA GLN A 350 -19.23 11.96 6.12
C GLN A 350 -17.71 12.09 6.08
N ALA A 351 -16.97 10.98 5.99
CA ALA A 351 -15.52 11.03 5.79
C ALA A 351 -15.20 11.93 4.59
N ASP A 352 -14.14 12.73 4.65
CA ASP A 352 -13.81 13.74 3.64
C ASP A 352 -12.34 13.69 3.20
N SER A 353 -11.53 12.89 3.88
CA SER A 353 -10.11 12.68 3.57
C SER A 353 -9.81 11.21 3.28
N GLU A 354 -8.73 10.97 2.52
CA GLU A 354 -8.24 9.62 2.23
C GLU A 354 -7.87 8.90 3.54
N LEU A 355 -7.18 9.57 4.46
CA LEU A 355 -6.84 9.02 5.78
C LEU A 355 -8.09 8.55 6.55
N ALA A 356 -9.18 9.32 6.55
CA ALA A 356 -10.41 8.91 7.20
C ALA A 356 -11.01 7.67 6.53
N ILE A 357 -11.04 7.62 5.19
CA ILE A 357 -11.56 6.49 4.43
C ILE A 357 -10.76 5.22 4.70
N GLU A 358 -9.42 5.30 4.74
CA GLU A 358 -8.55 4.15 5.00
C GLU A 358 -8.73 3.60 6.43
N ASN A 359 -8.83 4.48 7.43
CA ASN A 359 -9.09 4.04 8.81
C ASN A 359 -10.48 3.40 8.97
N LEU A 360 -11.51 3.98 8.30
CA LEU A 360 -12.85 3.39 8.27
C LEU A 360 -12.84 2.03 7.58
N ALA A 361 -12.15 1.90 6.44
CA ALA A 361 -12.04 0.65 5.69
C ALA A 361 -11.45 -0.47 6.56
N SER A 362 -10.27 -0.22 7.17
CA SER A 362 -9.60 -1.18 8.04
C SER A 362 -10.51 -1.67 9.18
N SER A 363 -11.22 -0.74 9.83
CA SER A 363 -12.12 -1.09 10.93
C SER A 363 -13.38 -1.82 10.46
N PHE A 364 -13.99 -1.40 9.34
CA PHE A 364 -15.17 -2.07 8.77
C PHE A 364 -14.86 -3.50 8.37
N ILE A 365 -13.71 -3.72 7.74
CA ILE A 365 -13.21 -5.06 7.40
C ILE A 365 -13.18 -5.91 8.67
N ARG A 366 -12.49 -5.48 9.73
CA ARG A 366 -12.38 -6.23 11.00
C ARG A 366 -13.74 -6.50 11.66
N ILE A 367 -14.63 -5.51 11.69
CA ILE A 367 -15.98 -5.65 12.24
C ILE A 367 -16.74 -6.72 11.46
N TYR A 368 -16.80 -6.64 10.14
CA TYR A 368 -17.59 -7.54 9.31
C TYR A 368 -16.90 -8.88 9.01
N GLN A 369 -15.60 -8.99 9.29
CA GLN A 369 -14.89 -10.26 9.39
C GLN A 369 -15.30 -11.06 10.62
N LYS A 370 -15.52 -10.36 11.74
CA LYS A 370 -15.99 -10.99 12.97
C LYS A 370 -17.50 -11.21 13.01
N HIS A 371 -18.27 -10.30 12.39
CA HIS A 371 -19.73 -10.32 12.38
C HIS A 371 -20.27 -10.52 10.97
N LYS A 372 -20.47 -11.78 10.57
CA LYS A 372 -21.09 -12.12 9.29
C LYS A 372 -22.55 -11.70 9.29
N THR A 373 -22.89 -10.67 8.51
CA THR A 373 -24.26 -10.12 8.43
C THR A 373 -24.53 -9.53 7.04
N LYS A 374 -25.81 -9.54 6.62
CA LYS A 374 -26.24 -8.87 5.39
C LYS A 374 -26.20 -7.34 5.50
N GLU A 375 -26.28 -6.82 6.73
CA GLU A 375 -26.21 -5.39 7.02
C GLU A 375 -24.86 -4.76 6.64
N SER A 376 -23.83 -5.57 6.39
CA SER A 376 -22.52 -5.10 5.96
C SER A 376 -22.50 -4.51 4.54
N GLN A 377 -23.52 -4.80 3.72
CA GLN A 377 -23.52 -4.43 2.30
C GLN A 377 -23.33 -2.93 2.08
N GLU A 378 -24.20 -2.10 2.67
CA GLU A 378 -24.23 -0.66 2.38
C GLU A 378 -22.99 0.08 2.91
N PRO A 379 -22.52 -0.14 4.17
CA PRO A 379 -21.28 0.48 4.65
C PRO A 379 -20.07 0.12 3.81
N LEU A 380 -19.87 -1.16 3.49
CA LEU A 380 -18.74 -1.62 2.70
C LEU A 380 -18.81 -1.08 1.27
N ARG A 381 -20.00 -1.01 0.67
CA ARG A 381 -20.20 -0.46 -0.68
C ARG A 381 -19.90 1.03 -0.74
N LYS A 382 -20.25 1.79 0.30
CA LYS A 382 -19.91 3.21 0.39
C LYS A 382 -18.41 3.42 0.47
N ILE A 383 -17.71 2.62 1.26
CA ILE A 383 -16.26 2.69 1.40
C ILE A 383 -15.54 2.24 0.11
N TYR A 384 -15.99 1.16 -0.55
CA TYR A 384 -15.47 0.69 -1.85
C TYR A 384 -15.40 1.80 -2.90
N HIS A 385 -16.46 2.59 -3.05
CA HIS A 385 -16.53 3.66 -4.05
C HIS A 385 -15.73 4.92 -3.69
N ARG A 386 -14.97 4.91 -2.60
CA ARG A 386 -14.27 6.09 -2.08
C ARG A 386 -12.78 5.88 -1.83
N MET A 387 -12.35 4.64 -1.61
CA MET A 387 -10.95 4.34 -1.34
C MET A 387 -10.08 4.38 -2.61
N ASN A 388 -8.83 4.79 -2.43
CA ASN A 388 -7.80 4.62 -3.45
C ASN A 388 -7.01 3.34 -3.21
N CYS A 389 -6.85 2.90 -1.96
CA CYS A 389 -6.06 1.71 -1.64
C CYS A 389 -6.63 0.43 -2.24
N GLY A 390 -5.86 -0.22 -3.11
CA GLY A 390 -6.15 -1.51 -3.71
C GLY A 390 -6.17 -2.66 -2.71
N MET A 391 -5.30 -2.63 -1.70
CA MET A 391 -5.22 -3.68 -0.67
C MET A 391 -6.50 -3.74 0.16
N HIS A 392 -6.91 -2.61 0.75
CA HIS A 392 -8.18 -2.56 1.49
C HIS A 392 -9.38 -2.80 0.57
N ARG A 393 -9.30 -2.47 -0.73
CA ARG A 393 -10.36 -2.81 -1.68
C ARG A 393 -10.51 -4.31 -1.86
N ALA A 394 -9.40 -5.06 -1.94
CA ALA A 394 -9.42 -6.51 -1.98
C ALA A 394 -10.09 -7.09 -0.73
N ASP A 395 -9.68 -6.63 0.45
CA ASP A 395 -10.26 -7.08 1.73
C ASP A 395 -11.75 -6.75 1.86
N VAL A 396 -12.18 -5.59 1.36
CA VAL A 396 -13.60 -5.19 1.33
C VAL A 396 -14.40 -6.12 0.41
N VAL A 397 -13.87 -6.40 -0.80
CA VAL A 397 -14.50 -7.33 -1.75
C VAL A 397 -14.60 -8.73 -1.13
N GLU A 398 -13.51 -9.25 -0.57
CA GLU A 398 -13.49 -10.55 0.11
C GLU A 398 -14.51 -10.59 1.27
N THR A 399 -14.58 -9.53 2.06
CA THR A 399 -15.54 -9.41 3.17
C THR A 399 -16.98 -9.41 2.66
N MET A 400 -17.29 -8.70 1.58
CA MET A 400 -18.61 -8.73 0.95
C MET A 400 -18.97 -10.12 0.42
N ILE A 401 -18.00 -10.82 -0.18
CA ILE A 401 -18.16 -12.18 -0.70
C ILE A 401 -18.49 -13.14 0.43
N ARG A 402 -17.68 -13.14 1.49
CA ARG A 402 -17.89 -14.03 2.64
C ARG A 402 -19.25 -13.80 3.30
N ASN A 403 -19.73 -12.55 3.30
CA ASN A 403 -21.05 -12.20 3.84
C ASN A 403 -22.19 -12.43 2.83
N GLY A 404 -21.87 -12.78 1.59
CA GLY A 404 -22.82 -13.02 0.50
C GLY A 404 -23.61 -11.76 0.13
N VAL A 405 -22.95 -10.61 0.11
CA VAL A 405 -23.56 -9.30 -0.14
C VAL A 405 -22.91 -8.52 -1.29
N LEU A 406 -21.99 -9.14 -2.02
CA LEU A 406 -21.29 -8.50 -3.14
C LEU A 406 -22.31 -8.04 -4.21
N PRO A 407 -22.48 -6.72 -4.44
CA PRO A 407 -23.39 -6.22 -5.46
C PRO A 407 -22.91 -6.56 -6.88
N ASP A 408 -23.83 -6.83 -7.80
CA ASP A 408 -23.50 -7.19 -9.19
C ASP A 408 -22.67 -6.11 -9.90
N LYS A 409 -22.98 -4.84 -9.66
CA LYS A 409 -22.17 -3.73 -10.20
C LYS A 409 -20.70 -3.79 -9.78
N ILE A 410 -20.41 -4.16 -8.52
CA ILE A 410 -19.03 -4.33 -8.08
C ILE A 410 -18.44 -5.59 -8.70
N ARG A 411 -19.22 -6.67 -8.80
CA ARG A 411 -18.81 -7.92 -9.46
C ARG A 411 -18.33 -7.68 -10.90
N GLU A 412 -19.04 -6.84 -11.65
CA GLU A 412 -18.67 -6.44 -13.02
C GLU A 412 -17.41 -5.56 -13.08
N GLU A 413 -17.12 -4.77 -12.04
CA GLU A 413 -15.91 -3.94 -11.98
C GLU A 413 -14.65 -4.75 -11.68
N ILE A 414 -14.74 -5.79 -10.84
CA ILE A 414 -13.56 -6.50 -10.30
C ILE A 414 -12.56 -6.99 -11.37
N PRO A 415 -12.98 -7.60 -12.50
CA PRO A 415 -12.04 -8.08 -13.52
C PRO A 415 -11.10 -7.00 -14.09
N PHE A 416 -11.50 -5.74 -13.99
CA PHE A 416 -10.79 -4.59 -14.55
C PHE A 416 -10.19 -3.68 -13.46
N ASP A 417 -10.16 -4.12 -12.21
CA ASP A 417 -9.62 -3.33 -11.09
C ASP A 417 -8.11 -3.09 -11.26
N SER A 418 -7.55 -1.98 -10.76
CA SER A 418 -6.13 -1.71 -10.90
C SER A 418 -5.24 -2.60 -10.04
N TYR A 419 -5.78 -3.20 -8.98
CA TYR A 419 -5.02 -4.03 -8.05
C TYR A 419 -5.24 -5.51 -8.33
N TYR A 420 -4.15 -6.25 -8.56
CA TYR A 420 -4.21 -7.66 -8.97
C TYR A 420 -5.00 -8.54 -8.00
N ALA A 421 -4.80 -8.39 -6.68
CA ALA A 421 -5.51 -9.22 -5.70
C ALA A 421 -7.04 -9.01 -5.71
N VAL A 422 -7.51 -7.83 -6.12
CA VAL A 422 -8.96 -7.61 -6.34
C VAL A 422 -9.43 -8.48 -7.51
N ARG A 423 -8.70 -8.50 -8.64
CA ARG A 423 -9.01 -9.36 -9.79
C ARG A 423 -8.99 -10.84 -9.43
N GLU A 424 -8.02 -11.26 -8.63
CA GLU A 424 -7.85 -12.66 -8.19
C GLU A 424 -9.01 -13.14 -7.30
N ALA A 425 -9.55 -12.27 -6.44
CA ALA A 425 -10.73 -12.58 -5.63
C ALA A 425 -11.94 -12.99 -6.49
N HIS A 426 -12.08 -12.44 -7.70
CA HIS A 426 -13.10 -12.85 -8.67
C HIS A 426 -12.80 -14.19 -9.34
N ALA A 427 -11.54 -14.47 -9.69
CA ALA A 427 -11.16 -15.76 -10.28
C ALA A 427 -11.46 -16.92 -9.33
N SER A 428 -11.17 -16.74 -8.04
CA SER A 428 -11.46 -17.73 -6.99
C SER A 428 -12.96 -17.97 -6.81
N LEU A 429 -13.79 -16.92 -6.91
CA LEU A 429 -15.25 -17.01 -6.90
C LEU A 429 -15.82 -17.77 -8.10
N ALA A 430 -15.36 -17.44 -9.30
CA ALA A 430 -15.86 -18.05 -10.55
C ALA A 430 -15.53 -19.54 -10.59
N ALA A 431 -14.33 -19.93 -10.13
CA ALA A 431 -13.92 -21.32 -10.01
C ALA A 431 -14.75 -22.10 -8.98
N ALA A 432 -15.11 -21.49 -7.85
CA ALA A 432 -15.97 -22.12 -6.84
C ALA A 432 -17.42 -22.31 -7.32
N THR A 433 -17.94 -21.36 -8.09
CA THR A 433 -19.32 -21.40 -8.62
C THR A 433 -19.47 -22.38 -9.79
N SER A 434 -18.40 -22.62 -10.56
CA SER A 434 -18.39 -23.58 -11.68
C SER A 434 -18.20 -25.05 -11.24
N ARG A 435 -17.95 -25.28 -9.95
CA ARG A 435 -17.77 -26.61 -9.33
C ARG A 435 -18.99 -27.07 -8.52
N MET A 436 -20.04 -26.25 -8.46
CA MET A 436 -21.37 -26.59 -7.94
C MET A 436 -22.32 -26.74 -9.12
#